data_AF-A0A0P0WGA4-F1
#
_entry.id   AF-A0A0P0WGA4-F1
#
_cell.length_a   1.000
_cell.length_b   1.000
_cell.length_c   1.000
_cell.angle_alpha   90.00
_cell.angle_beta   90.00
_cell.angle_gamma   90.00
#
_symmetry.space_group_name_H-M   'P 1'
#
loop_
_entity.id
_entity.type
_entity.pdbx_description
1 polymer ?
#
loop_
_entity_poly.entity_id
_entity_poly.type
_entity_poly.pdbx_seq_one_letter_code
_entity_poly.pdbx_strand_id
1 'polypeptide(L)'
;MARLALLAVPVALLLSLSFLLLRPASPPLPFSRQQAASGPDRRRLLRVYVAELPRALNHGLLDLYWSLPAADSRIPASSDPDHPPPRPPRAHSPYPDSPLIKQYSAEYWLLASLQPGSSSAPAVRVVADWRDADVVFVPFFATLSAEMELGWGAKGAFRRKEGNEDYRRQREVVDRVTAHPAWRRSGGRDHVFVLTGFVKY
;
A
#
# COMPACT_ATOMS: atom_id res chain seq x y z
N MET A 1 51.41 22.07 -34.11
CA MET A 1 51.12 21.98 -32.66
C MET A 1 50.03 20.93 -32.47
N ALA A 2 50.38 19.86 -31.77
CA ALA A 2 49.66 18.60 -31.74
C ALA A 2 48.70 18.49 -30.53
N ARG A 3 47.61 17.72 -30.73
CA ARG A 3 46.93 16.83 -29.77
C ARG A 3 46.30 17.44 -28.50
N LEU A 4 44.97 17.54 -28.48
CA LEU A 4 44.17 17.44 -27.25
C LEU A 4 42.68 17.14 -27.57
N ALA A 5 42.39 15.96 -28.14
CA ALA A 5 41.00 15.54 -28.38
C ALA A 5 40.79 14.02 -28.35
N LEU A 6 41.61 13.27 -27.60
CA LEU A 6 41.58 11.79 -27.63
C LEU A 6 41.46 11.09 -26.27
N LEU A 7 41.21 11.83 -25.17
CA LEU A 7 41.15 11.25 -23.82
C LEU A 7 39.76 11.25 -23.14
N ALA A 8 38.74 11.88 -23.73
CA ALA A 8 37.40 11.90 -23.12
C ALA A 8 36.57 10.62 -23.38
N VAL A 9 36.80 9.94 -24.51
CA VAL A 9 36.07 8.72 -24.90
C VAL A 9 36.42 7.50 -24.01
N PRO A 10 37.68 7.22 -23.62
CA PRO A 10 37.98 6.02 -22.84
C PRO A 10 37.49 6.09 -21.39
N VAL A 11 37.38 7.28 -20.78
CA VAL A 11 36.90 7.43 -19.39
C VAL A 11 35.39 7.19 -19.30
N ALA A 12 34.62 7.66 -20.28
CA ALA A 12 33.17 7.42 -20.34
C ALA A 12 32.83 5.93 -20.56
N LEU A 13 33.67 5.19 -21.30
CA LEU A 13 33.53 3.75 -21.51
C LEU A 13 33.89 2.91 -20.28
N LEU A 14 34.84 3.36 -19.45
CA LEU A 14 35.20 2.68 -18.20
C LEU A 14 34.15 2.88 -17.09
N LEU A 15 33.47 4.03 -17.08
CA LEU A 15 32.37 4.31 -16.15
C LEU A 15 31.08 3.56 -16.52
N SER A 16 30.83 3.30 -17.80
CA SER A 16 29.67 2.50 -18.24
C SER A 16 29.89 0.99 -18.03
N LEU A 17 31.14 0.51 -18.12
CA LEU A 17 31.46 -0.89 -17.82
C LEU A 17 31.34 -1.22 -16.31
N SER A 18 31.63 -0.26 -15.43
CA SER A 18 31.49 -0.42 -13.98
C SER A 18 30.02 -0.46 -13.53
N PHE A 19 29.12 0.24 -14.22
CA PHE A 19 27.66 0.13 -13.98
C PHE A 19 27.06 -1.22 -14.41
N LEU A 20 27.69 -1.91 -15.37
CA LEU A 20 27.26 -3.26 -15.78
C LEU A 20 27.78 -4.35 -14.84
N LEU A 21 28.93 -4.13 -14.18
CA LEU A 21 29.56 -5.09 -13.27
C LEU A 21 29.10 -4.96 -11.80
N LEU A 22 28.51 -3.82 -11.40
CA LEU A 22 27.96 -3.59 -10.06
C LEU A 22 26.43 -3.67 -9.99
N ARG A 23 25.77 -4.33 -10.95
CA ARG A 23 24.38 -4.75 -10.72
C ARG A 23 24.40 -5.73 -9.56
N PRO A 24 23.73 -5.46 -8.42
CA PRO A 24 23.41 -6.54 -7.50
C PRO A 24 22.54 -7.50 -8.30
N ALA A 25 23.12 -8.63 -8.71
CA ALA A 25 22.38 -9.76 -9.19
C ALA A 25 21.45 -10.11 -8.03
N SER A 26 20.20 -9.64 -8.10
CA SER A 26 19.16 -10.18 -7.25
C SER A 26 19.18 -11.67 -7.57
N PRO A 27 19.50 -12.54 -6.60
CA PRO A 27 19.45 -13.97 -6.87
C PRO A 27 18.04 -14.25 -7.41
N PRO A 28 17.90 -15.07 -8.47
CA PRO A 28 16.57 -15.49 -8.89
C PRO A 28 15.87 -16.01 -7.65
N LEU A 29 14.67 -15.50 -7.40
CA LEU A 29 13.81 -16.00 -6.34
C LEU A 29 13.79 -17.53 -6.50
N PRO A 30 14.20 -18.32 -5.50
CA PRO A 30 13.73 -19.68 -5.46
C PRO A 30 12.24 -19.54 -5.14
N PHE A 31 11.41 -19.37 -6.18
CA PHE A 31 10.08 -19.97 -6.12
C PHE A 31 10.38 -21.45 -5.95
N SER A 32 10.40 -21.89 -4.70
CA SER A 32 10.33 -23.30 -4.37
C SER A 32 9.07 -23.77 -5.06
N ARG A 33 9.23 -24.38 -6.24
CA ARG A 33 8.23 -25.18 -6.90
C ARG A 33 7.93 -26.25 -5.87
N GLN A 34 6.88 -26.03 -5.07
CA GLN A 34 6.42 -27.03 -4.14
C GLN A 34 6.18 -28.27 -4.98
N GLN A 35 7.02 -29.26 -4.71
CA GLN A 35 6.88 -30.63 -5.10
C GLN A 35 5.39 -30.98 -5.01
N ALA A 36 4.85 -31.48 -6.11
CA ALA A 36 3.52 -32.07 -6.13
C ALA A 36 3.50 -33.16 -5.04
N ALA A 37 2.91 -32.85 -3.90
CA ALA A 37 2.60 -33.83 -2.88
C ALA A 37 1.23 -34.40 -3.25
N SER A 38 1.25 -35.57 -3.89
CA SER A 38 0.10 -36.45 -4.01
C SER A 38 -0.29 -36.95 -2.60
N GLY A 39 -1.35 -36.34 -2.07
CA GLY A 39 -2.05 -36.72 -0.84
C GLY A 39 -3.42 -36.04 -0.82
N PRO A 40 -4.41 -36.53 -0.05
CA PRO A 40 -5.77 -35.99 -0.11
C PRO A 40 -5.74 -34.48 0.16
N ASP A 41 -6.26 -33.73 -0.80
CA ASP A 41 -6.18 -32.28 -0.95
C ASP A 41 -6.74 -31.53 0.27
N ARG A 42 -5.90 -31.38 1.30
CA ARG A 42 -6.07 -30.32 2.27
C ARG A 42 -5.73 -29.03 1.54
N ARG A 43 -6.75 -28.35 1.01
CA ARG A 43 -6.64 -26.97 0.50
C ARG A 43 -5.75 -26.19 1.46
N ARG A 44 -4.50 -25.93 1.06
CA ARG A 44 -3.53 -25.28 1.93
C ARG A 44 -3.93 -23.82 2.03
N LEU A 45 -4.62 -23.47 3.12
CA LEU A 45 -5.02 -22.10 3.39
C LEU A 45 -3.79 -21.22 3.50
N LEU A 46 -3.78 -20.08 2.81
CA LEU A 46 -2.77 -19.06 2.98
C LEU A 46 -2.87 -18.50 4.41
N ARG A 47 -1.83 -18.64 5.22
CA ARG A 47 -1.81 -18.10 6.58
C ARG A 47 -1.39 -16.65 6.53
N VAL A 48 -2.27 -15.78 7.01
CA VAL A 48 -2.07 -14.32 6.95
C VAL A 48 -1.99 -13.79 8.37
N TYR A 49 -0.91 -13.08 8.68
CA TYR A 49 -0.85 -12.21 9.85
C TYR A 49 -1.24 -10.81 9.42
N VAL A 50 -2.20 -10.20 10.11
CA VAL A 50 -2.58 -8.81 9.87
C VAL A 50 -1.68 -7.93 10.74
N ALA A 51 -0.90 -7.05 10.12
CA ALA A 51 0.00 -6.18 10.85
C ALA A 51 -0.78 -5.22 11.75
N GLU A 52 -0.35 -5.12 13.01
CA GLU A 52 -0.92 -4.19 13.99
C GLU A 52 -0.59 -2.74 13.59
N LEU A 53 -1.59 -2.04 13.05
CA LEU A 53 -1.52 -0.63 12.72
C LEU A 53 -2.58 0.17 13.50
N PRO A 54 -2.28 1.40 13.94
CA PRO A 54 -3.28 2.29 14.52
C PRO A 54 -4.49 2.43 13.61
N ARG A 55 -5.70 2.44 14.20
CA ARG A 55 -6.95 2.61 13.46
C ARG A 55 -6.97 3.89 12.60
N ALA A 56 -6.24 4.93 13.00
CA ALA A 56 -6.04 6.16 12.23
C ALA A 56 -5.40 5.97 10.83
N LEU A 57 -4.87 4.77 10.54
CA LEU A 57 -4.29 4.40 9.24
C LEU A 57 -5.23 3.47 8.42
N ASN A 58 -6.41 3.11 8.94
CA ASN A 58 -7.43 2.34 8.22
C ASN A 58 -8.85 2.88 8.44
N HIS A 59 -9.69 2.21 9.25
CA HIS A 59 -11.09 2.63 9.47
C HIS A 59 -11.20 4.04 10.08
N GLY A 60 -10.18 4.53 10.77
CA GLY A 60 -10.12 5.93 11.21
C GLY A 60 -9.93 6.94 10.08
N LEU A 61 -9.37 6.54 8.94
CA LEU A 61 -9.37 7.38 7.72
C LEU A 61 -10.77 7.52 7.15
N LEU A 62 -11.60 6.49 7.24
CA LEU A 62 -13.01 6.59 6.84
C LEU A 62 -13.74 7.59 7.75
N ASP A 63 -13.53 7.52 9.07
CA ASP A 63 -14.15 8.50 9.98
C ASP A 63 -13.68 9.93 9.67
N LEU A 64 -12.39 10.09 9.36
CA LEU A 64 -11.86 11.39 8.94
C LEU A 64 -12.52 11.84 7.63
N TYR A 65 -12.64 10.97 6.63
CA TYR A 65 -13.33 11.25 5.38
C TYR A 65 -14.76 11.75 5.62
N TRP A 66 -15.57 11.00 6.37
CA TRP A 66 -16.96 11.39 6.66
C TRP A 66 -17.10 12.61 7.57
N SER A 67 -16.02 13.06 8.21
CA SER A 67 -15.99 14.30 8.99
C SER A 67 -15.70 15.55 8.15
N LEU A 68 -15.32 15.40 6.88
CA LEU A 68 -14.95 16.52 6.02
C LEU A 68 -16.18 17.39 5.73
N PRO A 69 -16.05 18.73 5.82
CA PRO A 69 -17.21 19.62 5.78
C PRO A 69 -17.70 19.96 4.36
N ALA A 70 -16.91 19.65 3.34
CA ALA A 70 -17.14 20.08 1.97
C ALA A 70 -16.82 18.95 0.99
N ALA A 71 -17.34 19.06 -0.23
CA ALA A 71 -17.00 18.16 -1.32
C ALA A 71 -15.52 18.24 -1.70
N ASP A 72 -15.04 17.17 -2.34
CA ASP A 72 -13.70 17.12 -2.92
C ASP A 72 -13.47 18.31 -3.88
N SER A 73 -12.39 19.07 -3.68
CA SER A 73 -12.11 20.29 -4.46
C SER A 73 -11.86 20.05 -5.96
N ARG A 74 -11.69 18.79 -6.37
CA ARG A 74 -11.42 18.40 -7.76
C ARG A 74 -12.70 18.20 -8.58
N ILE A 75 -13.88 18.15 -7.94
CA ILE A 75 -15.17 17.95 -8.62
C ILE A 75 -16.19 19.02 -8.20
N PRO A 76 -17.23 19.28 -9.02
CA PRO A 76 -18.35 20.09 -8.59
C PRO A 76 -19.06 19.45 -7.39
N ALA A 77 -19.50 20.26 -6.42
CA ALA A 77 -20.19 19.76 -5.22
C ALA A 77 -21.46 18.95 -5.54
N SER A 78 -22.15 19.26 -6.64
CA SER A 78 -23.32 18.48 -7.12
C SER A 78 -22.99 17.05 -7.55
N SER A 79 -21.70 16.73 -7.73
CA SER A 79 -21.21 15.42 -8.18
C SER A 79 -20.63 14.59 -7.05
N ASP A 80 -20.54 15.13 -5.82
CA ASP A 80 -20.10 14.40 -4.63
C ASP A 80 -21.34 13.98 -3.81
N PRO A 81 -21.73 12.70 -3.83
CA PRO A 81 -22.88 12.22 -3.08
C PRO A 81 -22.62 12.14 -1.57
N ASP A 82 -21.35 12.16 -1.15
CA ASP A 82 -20.94 11.90 0.23
C ASP A 82 -20.86 13.18 1.07
N HIS A 83 -20.68 14.35 0.43
CA HIS A 83 -20.43 15.61 1.11
C HIS A 83 -21.36 16.76 0.67
N PRO A 84 -21.88 17.56 1.64
CA PRO A 84 -21.73 17.38 3.09
C PRO A 84 -22.46 16.12 3.58
N PRO A 85 -21.96 15.47 4.66
CA PRO A 85 -22.48 14.18 5.08
C PRO A 85 -23.95 14.30 5.54
N PRO A 86 -24.87 13.49 5.00
CA PRO A 86 -26.31 13.66 5.25
C PRO A 86 -26.76 13.24 6.67
N ARG A 87 -25.93 12.48 7.41
CA ARG A 87 -26.20 12.00 8.78
C ARG A 87 -24.89 11.84 9.56
N PRO A 88 -24.91 11.90 10.91
CA PRO A 88 -23.73 11.62 11.70
C PRO A 88 -23.18 10.22 11.38
N PRO A 89 -21.86 10.03 11.40
CA PRO A 89 -21.24 8.74 11.08
C PRO A 89 -21.79 7.66 12.01
N ARG A 90 -22.19 6.52 11.42
CA ARG A 90 -22.61 5.33 12.17
C ARG A 90 -21.43 4.79 12.98
N ALA A 91 -21.68 3.84 13.87
CA ALA A 91 -20.62 3.13 14.61
C ALA A 91 -19.50 2.56 13.70
N HIS A 92 -19.83 2.29 12.44
CA HIS A 92 -18.87 2.00 11.38
C HIS A 92 -19.16 2.87 10.15
N SER A 93 -18.18 3.67 9.78
CA SER A 93 -18.17 4.46 8.54
C SER A 93 -18.11 3.54 7.31
N PRO A 94 -19.09 3.58 6.39
CA PRO A 94 -19.03 2.79 5.15
C PRO A 94 -17.92 3.30 4.23
N TYR A 95 -17.55 2.50 3.24
CA TYR A 95 -16.64 2.96 2.19
C TYR A 95 -17.32 4.04 1.32
N PRO A 96 -16.62 5.10 0.88
CA PRO A 96 -17.21 6.23 0.14
C PRO A 96 -17.84 5.86 -1.21
N ASP A 97 -18.94 6.55 -1.56
CA ASP A 97 -19.59 6.49 -2.88
C ASP A 97 -19.10 7.59 -3.84
N SER A 98 -18.19 8.46 -3.40
CA SER A 98 -17.53 9.48 -4.21
C SER A 98 -16.97 8.89 -5.51
N PRO A 99 -17.23 9.53 -6.67
CA PRO A 99 -16.81 9.01 -7.97
C PRO A 99 -15.29 8.91 -8.13
N LEU A 100 -14.52 9.68 -7.34
CA LEU A 100 -13.06 9.61 -7.36
C LEU A 100 -12.51 8.49 -6.47
N ILE A 101 -13.24 8.10 -5.42
CA ILE A 101 -12.73 7.23 -4.34
C ILE A 101 -13.32 5.82 -4.39
N LYS A 102 -14.58 5.65 -4.80
CA LYS A 102 -15.30 4.36 -4.76
C LYS A 102 -14.60 3.21 -5.51
N GLN A 103 -13.82 3.55 -6.53
CA GLN A 103 -13.02 2.61 -7.32
C GLN A 103 -11.83 2.01 -6.55
N TYR A 104 -11.46 2.59 -5.40
CA TYR A 104 -10.26 2.27 -4.63
C TYR A 104 -10.54 1.55 -3.31
N SER A 105 -11.50 0.63 -3.32
CA SER A 105 -12.00 -0.05 -2.12
C SER A 105 -11.28 -1.35 -1.77
N ALA A 106 -10.20 -1.71 -2.48
CA ALA A 106 -9.52 -2.99 -2.32
C ALA A 106 -8.98 -3.18 -0.90
N GLU A 107 -8.31 -2.16 -0.35
CA GLU A 107 -7.77 -2.17 1.02
C GLU A 107 -8.86 -2.40 2.07
N TYR A 108 -10.00 -1.74 1.90
CA TYR A 108 -11.16 -1.83 2.79
C TYR A 108 -11.77 -3.24 2.77
N TRP A 109 -12.07 -3.77 1.58
CA TRP A 109 -12.70 -5.08 1.46
C TRP A 109 -11.77 -6.21 1.88
N LEU A 110 -10.47 -6.11 1.58
CA LEU A 110 -9.48 -7.08 2.04
C LEU A 110 -9.42 -7.12 3.57
N LEU A 111 -9.29 -5.97 4.23
CA LEU A 111 -9.28 -5.92 5.69
C LEU A 111 -10.58 -6.47 6.29
N ALA A 112 -11.74 -6.10 5.75
CA ALA A 112 -13.03 -6.61 6.20
C ALA A 112 -13.14 -8.15 6.07
N SER A 113 -12.60 -8.73 4.99
CA SER A 113 -12.58 -10.18 4.76
C SER A 113 -11.65 -10.98 5.68
N LEU A 114 -10.76 -10.28 6.39
CA LEU A 114 -9.81 -10.84 7.35
C LEU A 114 -10.25 -10.63 8.81
N GLN A 115 -11.37 -9.93 9.04
CA GLN A 115 -11.88 -9.74 10.40
C GLN A 115 -12.50 -11.04 10.96
N PRO A 116 -12.40 -11.27 12.29
CA PRO A 116 -13.08 -12.39 12.94
C PRO A 116 -14.58 -12.37 12.67
N GLY A 117 -15.16 -13.51 12.30
CA GLY A 117 -16.59 -13.63 12.00
C GLY A 117 -16.99 -13.16 10.60
N SER A 118 -16.06 -12.66 9.79
CA SER A 118 -16.31 -12.57 8.34
C SER A 118 -16.43 -13.98 7.76
N SER A 119 -17.27 -14.15 6.73
CA SER A 119 -17.23 -15.34 5.86
C SER A 119 -15.94 -15.28 5.04
N SER A 120 -14.80 -15.46 5.70
CA SER A 120 -13.49 -15.39 5.07
C SER A 120 -13.45 -16.35 3.88
N ALA A 121 -12.81 -15.91 2.80
CA ALA A 121 -12.67 -16.73 1.61
C ALA A 121 -12.10 -18.10 2.02
N PRO A 122 -12.59 -19.22 1.45
CA PRO A 122 -12.19 -20.58 1.83
C PRO A 122 -10.70 -20.90 1.55
N ALA A 123 -9.90 -19.91 1.17
CA ALA A 123 -8.50 -19.97 0.81
C ALA A 123 -7.56 -19.32 1.85
N VAL A 124 -8.06 -18.59 2.85
CA VAL A 124 -7.23 -17.83 3.80
C VAL A 124 -7.50 -18.24 5.25
N ARG A 125 -6.46 -18.24 6.08
CA ARG A 125 -6.54 -18.38 7.54
C ARG A 125 -5.80 -17.23 8.18
N VAL A 126 -6.49 -16.40 8.96
CA VAL A 126 -5.83 -15.39 9.79
C VAL A 126 -5.18 -16.07 10.99
N VAL A 127 -3.92 -15.74 11.25
CA VAL A 127 -3.15 -16.26 12.39
C VAL A 127 -2.78 -15.13 13.34
N ALA A 128 -2.75 -15.42 14.64
CA ALA A 128 -2.44 -14.44 15.68
C ALA A 128 -0.93 -14.14 15.78
N ASP A 129 -0.08 -15.10 15.41
CA ASP A 129 1.37 -14.95 15.47
C ASP A 129 1.96 -14.81 14.06
N TRP A 130 2.77 -13.77 13.85
CA TRP A 130 3.44 -13.54 12.58
C TRP A 130 4.37 -14.68 12.19
N ARG A 131 4.92 -15.43 13.15
CA ARG A 131 5.81 -16.57 12.92
C ARG A 131 5.10 -17.72 12.22
N ASP A 132 3.79 -17.83 12.40
CA ASP A 132 2.95 -18.85 11.76
C ASP A 132 2.40 -18.43 10.40
N ALA A 133 2.63 -17.18 9.99
CA ALA A 133 2.09 -16.63 8.76
C ALA A 133 2.99 -16.88 7.55
N ASP A 134 2.36 -17.18 6.42
CA ASP A 134 3.00 -17.23 5.11
C ASP A 134 3.22 -15.82 4.54
N VAL A 135 2.30 -14.88 4.85
CA VAL A 135 2.40 -13.46 4.47
C VAL A 135 1.93 -12.54 5.60
N VAL A 136 2.45 -11.31 5.60
CA VAL A 136 2.00 -10.22 6.48
C VAL A 136 1.17 -9.25 5.67
N PHE A 137 -0.13 -9.15 5.93
CA PHE A 137 -0.97 -8.12 5.33
C PHE A 137 -0.79 -6.80 6.08
N VAL A 138 -0.52 -5.70 5.36
CA VAL A 138 -0.38 -4.36 5.95
C VAL A 138 -1.67 -3.58 5.72
N PRO A 139 -2.55 -3.44 6.73
CA PRO A 139 -3.89 -2.86 6.55
C PRO A 139 -3.85 -1.34 6.58
N PHE A 140 -3.16 -0.72 5.62
CA PHE A 140 -3.13 0.73 5.42
C PHE A 140 -4.05 1.10 4.26
N PHE A 141 -4.98 2.02 4.47
CA PHE A 141 -5.85 2.54 3.39
C PHE A 141 -5.09 3.61 2.59
N ALA A 142 -4.06 3.16 1.87
CA ALA A 142 -3.10 4.02 1.20
C ALA A 142 -3.76 4.91 0.15
N THR A 143 -4.63 4.35 -0.68
CA THR A 143 -5.24 5.14 -1.75
C THR A 143 -6.27 6.11 -1.20
N LEU A 144 -7.05 5.73 -0.17
CA LEU A 144 -7.94 6.68 0.51
C LEU A 144 -7.15 7.85 1.11
N SER A 145 -6.02 7.58 1.78
CA SER A 145 -5.14 8.61 2.34
C SER A 145 -4.65 9.59 1.26
N ALA A 146 -4.22 9.08 0.11
CA ALA A 146 -3.77 9.89 -1.02
C ALA A 146 -4.90 10.70 -1.67
N GLU A 147 -6.07 10.09 -1.90
CA GLU A 147 -7.22 10.77 -2.48
C GLU A 147 -7.75 11.89 -1.56
N MET A 148 -7.71 11.69 -0.24
CA MET A 148 -8.06 12.74 0.72
C MET A 148 -7.09 13.93 0.66
N GLU A 149 -5.80 13.68 0.54
CA GLU A 149 -4.80 14.74 0.37
C GLU A 149 -4.98 15.48 -0.96
N LEU A 150 -5.32 14.77 -2.03
CA LEU A 150 -5.59 15.37 -3.34
C LEU A 150 -6.88 16.20 -3.36
N GLY A 151 -7.91 15.78 -2.64
CA GLY A 151 -9.23 16.41 -2.63
C GLY A 151 -9.39 17.55 -1.62
N TRP A 152 -8.81 17.42 -0.43
CA TRP A 152 -8.99 18.36 0.69
C TRP A 152 -7.67 18.93 1.24
N GLY A 153 -6.53 18.42 0.80
CA GLY A 153 -5.23 18.97 1.18
C GLY A 153 -5.00 20.37 0.61
N ALA A 154 -4.01 21.07 1.15
CA ALA A 154 -3.64 22.38 0.62
C ALA A 154 -3.15 22.25 -0.83
N LYS A 155 -3.48 23.23 -1.68
CA LYS A 155 -3.12 23.18 -3.11
C LYS A 155 -1.61 22.95 -3.30
N GLY A 156 -1.26 21.82 -3.91
CA GLY A 156 0.13 21.43 -4.17
C GLY A 156 0.85 20.77 -2.99
N ALA A 157 0.18 20.53 -1.85
CA ALA A 157 0.74 19.80 -0.71
C ALA A 157 1.11 18.36 -1.10
N PHE A 158 0.31 17.68 -1.92
CA PHE A 158 0.62 16.33 -2.42
C PHE A 158 2.00 16.21 -3.10
N ARG A 159 2.57 17.30 -3.64
CA ARG A 159 3.90 17.30 -4.28
C ARG A 159 5.06 17.60 -3.31
N ARG A 160 4.75 17.85 -2.03
CA ARG A 160 5.71 18.22 -0.99
C ARG A 160 5.66 17.18 0.13
N LYS A 161 6.67 17.20 1.00
CA LYS A 161 6.68 16.40 2.23
C LYS A 161 6.04 17.16 3.37
N GLU A 162 6.41 18.43 3.52
CA GLU A 162 5.89 19.33 4.55
C GLU A 162 4.44 19.71 4.23
N GLY A 163 3.56 19.54 5.21
CA GLY A 163 2.13 19.83 5.07
C GLY A 163 1.36 18.80 4.23
N ASN A 164 1.97 17.66 3.90
CA ASN A 164 1.31 16.55 3.22
C ASN A 164 0.96 15.46 4.26
N GLU A 165 -0.31 15.36 4.59
CA GLU A 165 -0.79 14.46 5.63
C GLU A 165 -0.74 12.99 5.18
N ASP A 166 -0.91 12.74 3.88
CA ASP A 166 -0.71 11.41 3.28
C ASP A 166 0.75 10.94 3.39
N TYR A 167 1.71 11.80 3.04
CA TYR A 167 3.14 11.49 3.20
C TYR A 167 3.48 11.16 4.66
N ARG A 168 2.91 11.92 5.61
CA ARG A 168 3.10 11.66 7.05
C ARG A 168 2.58 10.27 7.44
N ARG A 169 1.38 9.90 7.00
CA ARG A 169 0.79 8.57 7.27
C ARG A 169 1.58 7.45 6.60
N GLN A 170 2.00 7.62 5.34
CA GLN A 170 2.85 6.65 4.64
C GLN A 170 4.19 6.44 5.37
N ARG A 171 4.82 7.52 5.84
CA ARG A 171 6.04 7.43 6.66
C ARG A 171 5.80 6.63 7.93
N GLU A 172 4.73 6.94 8.66
CA GLU A 172 4.36 6.23 9.88
C GLU A 172 4.15 4.73 9.65
N VAL A 173 3.45 4.35 8.57
CA VAL A 173 3.26 2.93 8.20
C VAL A 173 4.60 2.25 7.93
N VAL A 174 5.46 2.88 7.13
CA VAL A 174 6.79 2.32 6.81
C VAL A 174 7.62 2.14 8.08
N ASP A 175 7.68 3.16 8.94
CA ASP A 175 8.47 3.10 10.17
C ASP A 175 7.96 1.99 11.10
N ARG A 176 6.63 1.86 11.26
CA ARG A 176 6.03 0.81 12.10
C ARG A 176 6.28 -0.59 11.54
N VAL A 177 6.04 -0.79 10.25
CA VAL A 177 6.19 -2.09 9.59
C VAL A 177 7.65 -2.52 9.60
N THR A 178 8.58 -1.63 9.26
CA THR A 178 10.01 -1.97 9.19
C THR A 178 10.66 -2.15 10.56
N ALA A 179 10.11 -1.56 11.62
CA ALA A 179 10.53 -1.79 13.00
C ALA A 179 10.08 -3.16 13.56
N HIS A 180 9.03 -3.76 13.01
CA HIS A 180 8.48 -5.03 13.49
C HIS A 180 9.41 -6.22 13.17
N PRO A 181 9.62 -7.20 14.08
CA PRO A 181 10.49 -8.36 13.82
C PRO A 181 10.15 -9.17 12.58
N ALA A 182 8.86 -9.25 12.22
CA ALA A 182 8.42 -9.93 11.00
C ALA A 182 9.08 -9.37 9.72
N TRP A 183 9.41 -8.08 9.67
CA TRP A 183 10.10 -7.48 8.53
C TRP A 183 11.47 -8.12 8.29
N ARG A 184 12.23 -8.37 9.37
CA ARG A 184 13.59 -8.93 9.27
C ARG A 184 13.61 -10.35 8.71
N ARG A 185 12.52 -11.12 8.87
CA ARG A 185 12.41 -12.48 8.34
C ARG A 185 12.58 -12.54 6.82
N SER A 186 12.03 -11.56 6.11
CA SER A 186 11.94 -11.56 4.65
C SER A 186 12.55 -10.33 3.99
N GLY A 187 12.97 -9.34 4.77
CA GLY A 187 13.30 -8.00 4.26
C GLY A 187 12.10 -7.32 3.59
N GLY A 188 10.88 -7.63 4.03
CA GLY A 188 9.63 -7.10 3.47
C GLY A 188 9.04 -7.87 2.29
N ARG A 189 9.70 -8.91 1.77
CA ARG A 189 9.23 -9.65 0.57
C ARG A 189 7.88 -10.38 0.75
N ASP A 190 7.52 -10.69 1.99
CA ASP A 190 6.26 -11.33 2.36
C ASP A 190 5.23 -10.32 2.93
N HIS A 191 5.52 -9.02 2.87
CA HIS A 191 4.61 -7.97 3.33
C HIS A 191 3.76 -7.48 2.15
N VAL A 192 2.45 -7.66 2.26
CA VAL A 192 1.47 -7.29 1.24
C VAL A 192 0.93 -5.90 1.55
N PHE A 193 1.35 -4.93 0.74
CA PHE A 193 0.75 -3.60 0.65
C PHE A 193 -0.21 -3.59 -0.53
N VAL A 194 -1.39 -3.06 -0.31
CA VAL A 194 -2.37 -2.85 -1.37
C VAL A 194 -2.28 -1.40 -1.79
N LEU A 195 -1.97 -1.19 -3.06
CA LEU A 195 -1.87 0.12 -3.68
C LEU A 195 -2.76 0.09 -4.91
N THR A 196 -3.72 1.00 -4.96
CA THR A 196 -4.53 1.19 -6.17
C THR A 196 -4.15 2.53 -6.78
N GLY A 197 -3.88 2.53 -8.08
CA GLY A 197 -3.42 3.73 -8.78
C GLY A 197 -3.97 3.78 -10.20
N PHE A 198 -4.00 5.00 -10.75
CA PHE A 198 -4.40 5.21 -12.14
C PHE A 198 -3.24 4.84 -13.08
N VAL A 199 -3.52 3.99 -14.06
CA VAL A 199 -2.69 3.89 -15.27
C VAL A 199 -3.09 5.05 -16.16
N LYS A 200 -2.19 6.03 -16.35
CA LYS A 200 -2.37 7.04 -17.40
C LYS A 200 -2.04 6.38 -18.74
N TYR A 201 -3.06 6.19 -19.58
CA TYR A 201 -2.90 5.88 -20.99
C TYR A 201 -2.57 7.13 -21.78
#